data_AF-A0A8K0JVC0-F1
#
_entry.id   AF-A0A8K0JVC0-F1
#
_cell.length_a   1.000
_cell.length_b   1.000
_cell.length_c   1.000
_cell.angle_alpha   90.00
_cell.angle_beta   90.00
_cell.angle_gamma   90.00
#
_symmetry.space_group_name_H-M   'P 1'
#
loop_
_entity.id
_entity.type
_entity.pdbx_description
1 polymer ?
#
loop_
_entity_poly.entity_id
_entity_poly.type
_entity_poly.pdbx_seq_one_letter_code
_entity_poly.pdbx_strand_id
1 'polypeptide(L)'
;MRTINEYRCDHSLDFKYPELDREQNDEQEIAGAGFGTGFPTYATVPRGLQFTCNDKQPGYYADPEAQCQVWHWCLPNGAKYSFLCPNGTVFNQIHRVCDWWFNVDCPIAAQYYSVNNDLYKDKAGNPI
;
A
#
# COMPACT_ATOMS: atom_id res chain seq x y z
N MET A 1 20.58 -30.43 31.45
CA MET A 1 19.17 -30.75 31.14
C MET A 1 18.39 -29.44 31.19
N ARG A 2 17.72 -29.06 30.08
CA ARG A 2 16.52 -28.18 29.90
C ARG A 2 16.47 -26.86 30.73
N THR A 3 16.18 -25.66 30.19
CA THR A 3 15.28 -25.28 29.08
C THR A 3 15.51 -23.83 28.62
N ILE A 4 15.01 -23.55 27.42
CA ILE A 4 15.00 -22.29 26.67
C ILE A 4 13.77 -21.46 27.07
N ASN A 5 13.91 -20.13 27.22
CA ASN A 5 12.92 -19.03 27.02
C ASN A 5 12.92 -18.01 28.16
N GLU A 6 13.32 -16.78 27.83
CA GLU A 6 12.62 -15.55 28.23
C GLU A 6 13.25 -14.36 27.47
N TYR A 7 12.86 -14.19 26.19
CA TYR A 7 12.97 -12.87 25.56
C TYR A 7 11.84 -12.02 26.14
N ARG A 8 12.14 -11.37 27.27
CA ARG A 8 11.27 -10.36 27.88
C ARG A 8 11.38 -9.10 27.00
N CYS A 9 10.27 -8.63 26.44
CA CYS A 9 10.22 -7.28 25.86
C CYS A 9 10.45 -6.28 27.00
N ASP A 10 11.64 -5.71 27.05
CA ASP A 10 11.97 -4.63 27.97
C ASP A 10 11.24 -3.36 27.52
N HIS A 11 10.33 -2.88 28.36
CA HIS A 11 9.40 -1.80 28.06
C HIS A 11 9.94 -0.44 28.56
N SER A 12 11.26 -0.26 28.56
CA SER A 12 11.93 0.90 29.17
C SER A 12 12.64 1.83 28.18
N LEU A 13 12.25 1.84 26.90
CA LEU A 13 12.63 2.93 26.00
C LEU A 13 11.48 3.95 25.98
N ASP A 14 11.64 4.99 26.80
CA ASP A 14 10.84 6.22 26.77
C ASP A 14 10.99 6.93 25.41
N PHE A 15 10.27 6.44 24.39
CA PHE A 15 9.88 7.28 23.26
C PHE A 15 8.79 8.22 23.77
N LYS A 16 9.19 9.46 24.07
CA LYS A 16 8.26 10.56 24.35
C LYS A 16 7.32 10.75 23.15
N TYR A 17 6.14 10.17 23.21
CA TYR A 17 5.00 10.59 22.40
C TYR A 17 4.44 11.89 23.00
N PRO A 18 4.25 12.96 22.23
CA PRO A 18 3.49 14.11 22.72
C PRO A 18 2.03 13.66 22.94
N GLU A 19 1.51 13.89 24.13
CA GLU A 19 0.11 13.68 24.48
C GLU A 19 -0.76 14.55 23.56
N LEU A 20 -1.61 13.90 22.75
CA LEU A 20 -2.65 14.58 22.00
C LEU A 20 -3.79 14.86 22.98
N ASP A 21 -3.81 16.08 23.51
CA ASP A 21 -4.91 16.59 24.32
C ASP A 21 -6.21 16.55 23.49
N ARG A 22 -7.15 15.70 23.93
CA ARG A 22 -8.52 15.68 23.43
C ARG A 22 -9.22 16.94 23.93
N GLU A 23 -9.70 17.77 23.01
CA GLU A 23 -10.97 18.50 23.13
C GLU A 23 -11.19 19.40 21.90
N GLN A 24 -11.96 18.92 20.91
CA GLN A 24 -13.12 19.61 20.31
C GLN A 24 -13.61 18.87 19.07
N ASN A 25 -14.87 18.47 19.12
CA ASN A 25 -15.60 17.90 18.00
C ASN A 25 -15.81 18.96 16.93
N ASP A 26 -15.13 18.81 15.79
CA ASP A 26 -15.60 19.26 14.49
C ASP A 26 -15.43 18.07 13.53
N GLU A 27 -16.53 17.45 13.14
CA GLU A 27 -16.59 16.47 12.05
C GLU A 27 -16.33 17.20 10.71
N GLN A 28 -15.09 17.61 10.46
CA GLN A 28 -14.70 18.22 9.20
C GLN A 28 -14.11 17.16 8.28
N GLU A 29 -14.80 16.95 7.16
CA GLU A 29 -14.31 16.28 5.96
C GLU A 29 -12.86 16.68 5.65
N ILE A 30 -11.90 15.78 5.88
CA ILE A 30 -10.59 15.86 5.21
C ILE A 30 -10.54 14.77 4.15
N ALA A 31 -11.40 14.93 3.15
CA ALA A 31 -11.20 14.32 1.86
C ALA A 31 -10.05 15.05 1.16
N GLY A 32 -8.87 14.44 1.16
CA GLY A 32 -7.80 14.64 0.18
C GLY A 32 -7.42 16.07 -0.18
N ALA A 33 -6.45 16.64 0.53
CA ALA A 33 -5.39 17.47 -0.06
C ALA A 33 -4.37 17.94 1.00
N GLY A 34 -3.13 17.45 0.89
CA GLY A 34 -1.94 18.19 1.30
C GLY A 34 -1.54 18.14 2.78
N PHE A 35 -0.29 17.71 2.99
CA PHE A 35 0.53 17.83 4.22
C PHE A 35 0.32 16.80 5.34
N GLY A 36 0.82 15.59 5.11
CA GLY A 36 1.82 15.00 6.03
C GLY A 36 1.36 14.18 7.23
N THR A 37 0.06 14.00 7.49
CA THR A 37 -0.39 13.25 8.68
C THR A 37 -1.55 12.27 8.45
N GLY A 38 -2.04 12.12 7.22
CA GLY A 38 -3.24 11.32 6.91
C GLY A 38 -3.06 10.37 5.73
N PHE A 39 -3.88 9.31 5.74
CA PHE A 39 -4.00 8.36 4.64
C PHE A 39 -5.24 8.68 3.78
N PRO A 40 -5.23 8.31 2.49
CA PRO A 40 -6.42 8.42 1.65
C PRO A 40 -7.57 7.54 2.18
N THR A 41 -8.80 8.05 2.10
CA THR A 41 -10.03 7.37 2.53
C THR A 41 -11.08 7.34 1.41
N TYR A 42 -10.68 6.94 0.20
CA TYR A 42 -11.63 6.75 -0.88
C TYR A 42 -12.67 5.71 -0.47
N ALA A 43 -13.96 5.98 -0.71
CA ALA A 43 -15.02 5.02 -0.43
C ALA A 43 -15.17 3.96 -1.54
N THR A 44 -14.73 4.30 -2.76
CA THR A 44 -14.77 3.46 -3.95
C THR A 44 -13.58 3.81 -4.84
N VAL A 45 -13.23 2.92 -5.79
CA VAL A 45 -12.21 3.23 -6.80
C VAL A 45 -12.64 4.46 -7.62
N PRO A 46 -11.87 5.56 -7.63
CA PRO A 46 -12.20 6.75 -8.40
C PRO A 46 -12.35 6.45 -9.89
N ARG A 47 -13.30 7.13 -10.54
CA ARG A 47 -13.44 7.08 -12.00
C ARG A 47 -12.42 8.01 -12.65
N GLY A 48 -11.97 7.66 -13.85
CA GLY A 48 -11.10 8.53 -14.65
C GLY A 48 -9.60 8.45 -14.35
N LEU A 49 -9.16 7.46 -13.56
CA LEU A 49 -7.73 7.17 -13.36
C LEU A 49 -7.04 6.85 -14.69
N GLN A 50 -5.85 7.40 -14.89
CA GLN A 50 -5.09 7.30 -16.13
C GLN A 50 -4.32 5.98 -16.26
N PHE A 51 -4.21 5.20 -15.19
CA PHE A 51 -3.49 3.93 -15.20
C PHE A 51 -4.04 2.96 -16.25
N THR A 52 -3.15 2.35 -17.05
CA THR A 52 -3.50 1.29 -18.01
C THR A 52 -2.55 0.09 -17.91
N CYS A 53 -2.97 -1.07 -18.41
CA CYS A 53 -2.14 -2.27 -18.50
C CYS A 53 -1.37 -2.39 -19.84
N ASN A 54 -1.56 -1.46 -20.78
CA ASN A 54 -1.11 -1.62 -22.17
C ASN A 54 0.43 -1.66 -22.32
N ASP A 55 1.13 -0.93 -21.47
CA ASP A 55 2.60 -0.81 -21.44
C ASP A 55 3.22 -1.64 -20.32
N LYS A 56 2.47 -2.59 -19.76
CA LYS A 56 2.83 -3.31 -18.53
C LYS A 56 2.78 -4.81 -18.74
N GLN A 57 3.67 -5.50 -18.03
CA GLN A 57 3.61 -6.95 -17.91
C GLN A 57 2.39 -7.35 -17.05
N PRO A 58 1.95 -8.60 -17.10
CA PRO A 58 0.95 -9.09 -16.16
C PRO A 58 1.46 -8.97 -14.72
N GLY A 59 0.62 -8.47 -13.81
CA GLY A 59 1.04 -8.24 -12.42
C GLY A 59 0.19 -7.24 -11.64
N TYR A 60 0.73 -6.79 -10.51
CA TYR A 60 0.06 -5.89 -9.56
C TYR A 60 0.75 -4.53 -9.51
N TYR A 61 -0.04 -3.47 -9.55
CA TYR A 61 0.47 -2.12 -9.74
C TYR A 61 -0.20 -1.15 -8.77
N ALA A 62 0.59 -0.49 -7.92
CA ALA A 62 0.13 0.67 -7.16
C ALA A 62 -0.34 1.77 -8.10
N ASP A 63 -1.32 2.57 -7.69
CA ASP A 63 -1.71 3.78 -8.42
C ASP A 63 -1.34 5.05 -7.64
N PRO A 64 -0.22 5.72 -7.98
CA PRO A 64 0.16 6.98 -7.37
C PRO A 64 -0.86 8.12 -7.57
N GLU A 65 -1.67 8.09 -8.65
CA GLU A 65 -2.72 9.09 -8.89
C GLU A 65 -3.81 9.01 -7.80
N ALA A 66 -4.08 7.80 -7.32
CA ALA A 66 -5.01 7.52 -6.23
C ALA A 66 -4.29 7.33 -4.89
N GLN A 67 -3.17 8.03 -4.68
CA GLN A 67 -2.38 8.00 -3.44
C GLN A 67 -2.05 6.57 -2.96
N CYS A 68 -1.89 5.64 -3.90
CA CYS A 68 -1.68 4.21 -3.67
C CYS A 68 -2.77 3.49 -2.85
N GLN A 69 -3.89 4.12 -2.51
CA GLN A 69 -5.02 3.38 -1.92
C GLN A 69 -5.65 2.45 -2.96
N VAL A 70 -5.62 2.87 -4.23
CA VAL A 70 -6.00 2.01 -5.35
C VAL A 70 -4.77 1.29 -5.88
N TRP A 71 -4.99 0.04 -6.27
CA TRP A 71 -4.05 -0.74 -7.05
C TRP A 71 -4.77 -1.51 -8.16
N HIS A 72 -4.01 -1.92 -9.15
CA HIS A 72 -4.50 -2.57 -10.35
C HIS A 72 -3.89 -3.94 -10.54
N TRP A 73 -4.71 -4.87 -10.99
CA TRP A 73 -4.30 -6.19 -11.45
C TRP A 73 -4.40 -6.25 -12.97
N CYS A 74 -3.25 -6.40 -13.62
CA CYS A 74 -3.13 -6.61 -15.05
C CYS A 74 -3.00 -8.10 -15.36
N LEU A 75 -3.92 -8.64 -16.16
CA LEU A 75 -3.89 -10.03 -16.61
C LEU A 75 -3.10 -10.20 -17.93
N PRO A 76 -2.65 -11.43 -18.26
CA PRO A 76 -1.99 -11.73 -19.55
C PRO A 76 -2.76 -11.36 -20.81
N ASN A 77 -4.10 -11.34 -20.74
CA ASN A 77 -4.96 -10.93 -21.85
C ASN A 77 -5.18 -9.41 -21.94
N GLY A 78 -4.48 -8.62 -21.12
CA GLY A 78 -4.60 -7.16 -21.06
C GLY A 78 -5.78 -6.66 -20.22
N ALA A 79 -6.60 -7.54 -19.64
CA ALA A 79 -7.69 -7.12 -18.77
C ALA A 79 -7.14 -6.45 -17.48
N LYS A 80 -7.81 -5.37 -17.06
CA LYS A 80 -7.49 -4.62 -15.84
C LYS A 80 -8.60 -4.78 -14.82
N TYR A 81 -8.23 -5.10 -13.58
CA TYR A 81 -9.10 -4.99 -12.41
C TYR A 81 -8.51 -3.98 -11.44
N SER A 82 -9.36 -3.21 -10.77
CA SER A 82 -8.93 -2.19 -9.81
C SER A 82 -9.53 -2.51 -8.45
N PHE A 83 -8.73 -2.33 -7.41
CA PHE A 83 -9.10 -2.63 -6.04
C PHE A 83 -8.71 -1.50 -5.12
N LEU A 84 -9.37 -1.43 -3.98
CA LEU A 84 -9.13 -0.44 -2.96
C LEU A 84 -8.57 -1.11 -1.71
N CYS A 85 -7.48 -0.57 -1.17
CA CYS A 85 -6.98 -0.92 0.14
C CYS A 85 -7.90 -0.36 1.25
N PRO A 86 -8.06 -1.06 2.38
CA PRO A 86 -8.79 -0.56 3.53
C PRO A 86 -8.31 0.82 4.00
N ASN A 87 -9.19 1.58 4.65
CA ASN A 87 -8.84 2.83 5.31
C ASN A 87 -7.67 2.61 6.29
N GLY A 88 -6.63 3.44 6.16
CA GLY A 88 -5.39 3.35 6.95
C GLY A 88 -4.24 2.71 6.20
N THR A 89 -4.50 2.11 5.04
CA THR A 89 -3.50 1.34 4.29
C THR A 89 -3.40 1.81 2.84
N VAL A 90 -2.24 1.60 2.25
CA VAL A 90 -1.96 1.84 0.84
C VAL A 90 -1.17 0.66 0.28
N PHE A 91 -1.24 0.47 -1.04
CA PHE A 91 -0.60 -0.66 -1.70
C PHE A 91 0.92 -0.49 -1.71
N ASN A 92 1.60 -1.37 -0.98
CA ASN A 92 3.03 -1.50 -1.00
C ASN A 92 3.45 -2.27 -2.25
N GLN A 93 3.97 -1.56 -3.26
CA GLN A 93 4.37 -2.18 -4.52
C GLN A 93 5.43 -3.27 -4.34
N ILE A 94 6.38 -3.10 -3.41
CA ILE A 94 7.51 -4.02 -3.19
C ILE A 94 6.99 -5.38 -2.72
N HIS A 95 6.04 -5.37 -1.79
CA HIS A 95 5.49 -6.58 -1.17
C HIS A 95 4.18 -7.06 -1.79
N ARG A 96 3.56 -6.23 -2.65
CA ARG A 96 2.28 -6.49 -3.34
C ARG A 96 1.13 -6.73 -2.37
N VAL A 97 1.10 -5.98 -1.28
CA VAL A 97 0.09 -6.05 -0.22
C VAL A 97 -0.31 -4.64 0.20
N CYS A 98 -1.51 -4.49 0.74
CA CYS A 98 -1.87 -3.26 1.44
C CYS A 98 -1.13 -3.23 2.79
N ASP A 99 -0.34 -2.20 3.01
CA ASP A 99 0.44 -1.97 4.23
C ASP A 99 0.03 -0.61 4.82
N TRP A 100 0.38 -0.35 6.06
CA TRP A 100 0.14 0.93 6.70
C TRP A 100 0.76 2.06 5.88
N TRP A 101 0.02 3.15 5.72
CA TRP A 101 0.42 4.27 4.86
C TRP A 101 1.81 4.84 5.19
N PHE A 102 2.22 4.82 6.45
CA PHE A 102 3.53 5.30 6.91
C PHE A 102 4.69 4.35 6.59
N ASN A 103 4.40 3.10 6.20
CA ASN A 103 5.41 2.13 5.75
C ASN A 103 5.69 2.22 4.23
N VAL A 104 4.92 3.02 3.49
CA VAL A 104 4.94 3.01 2.02
C VAL A 104 5.26 4.41 1.47
N ASP A 105 6.35 4.51 0.71
CA ASP A 105 6.65 5.70 -0.09
C ASP A 105 5.92 5.62 -1.44
N CYS A 106 4.66 6.07 -1.45
CA CYS A 106 3.78 5.97 -2.61
C CYS A 106 4.30 6.70 -3.88
N PRO A 107 4.83 7.93 -3.80
CA PRO A 107 5.38 8.63 -4.98
C PRO A 107 6.41 7.85 -5.78
N ILE A 108 7.18 6.96 -5.15
CA ILE A 108 8.19 6.14 -5.82
C ILE A 108 7.70 4.72 -6.17
N ALA A 109 6.44 4.38 -5.93
CA ALA A 109 5.92 3.02 -6.13
C ALA A 109 6.20 2.49 -7.56
N ALA A 110 6.11 3.35 -8.57
CA ALA A 110 6.39 2.96 -9.97
C ALA A 110 7.81 2.43 -10.21
N GLN A 111 8.79 2.83 -9.39
CA GLN A 111 10.16 2.32 -9.47
C GLN A 111 10.25 0.83 -9.13
N TYR A 112 9.28 0.30 -8.39
CA TYR A 112 9.24 -1.09 -7.95
C TYR A 112 8.34 -1.98 -8.82
N TYR A 113 7.79 -1.49 -9.93
CA TYR A 113 6.96 -2.31 -10.82
C TYR A 113 7.67 -3.55 -11.39
N SER A 114 9.00 -3.55 -11.41
CA SER A 114 9.80 -4.71 -11.83
C SER A 114 9.66 -5.92 -10.91
N VAL A 115 9.14 -5.76 -9.68
CA VAL A 115 8.87 -6.92 -8.81
C VAL A 115 7.76 -7.82 -9.36
N ASN A 116 7.00 -7.39 -10.37
CA ASN A 116 6.05 -8.25 -11.07
C ASN A 116 6.73 -9.27 -12.01
N ASN A 117 8.04 -9.14 -12.27
CA ASN A 117 8.75 -10.03 -13.19
C ASN A 117 8.87 -11.48 -12.69
N ASP A 118 8.55 -11.76 -11.43
CA ASP A 118 8.48 -13.11 -10.87
C ASP A 118 7.07 -13.75 -11.00
N LEU A 119 6.06 -12.95 -11.36
CA LEU A 119 4.69 -13.43 -11.56
C LEU A 119 4.53 -14.07 -12.93
N TYR A 120 3.51 -14.91 -13.03
CA TYR A 120 3.14 -15.59 -14.28
C TYR A 120 4.31 -16.36 -14.89
N LYS A 121 5.12 -16.98 -14.03
CA LYS A 121 6.20 -17.88 -14.41
C LYS A 121 6.14 -19.19 -13.64
N ASP A 122 6.61 -20.26 -14.26
CA ASP A 122 6.83 -21.55 -13.60
C ASP A 122 8.11 -21.55 -12.75
N LYS A 123 8.41 -22.68 -12.09
CA LYS A 123 9.64 -22.84 -11.29
C LYS A 123 10.94 -22.71 -12.08
N ALA A 124 10.89 -22.87 -13.40
CA ALA A 124 12.03 -22.72 -14.30
C ALA A 124 12.11 -21.31 -14.92
N GLY A 125 11.15 -20.42 -14.63
CA GLY A 125 11.10 -19.05 -15.13
C GLY A 125 10.38 -18.90 -16.48
N ASN A 126 9.75 -19.96 -17.01
CA ASN A 126 8.98 -19.89 -18.25
C ASN A 126 7.62 -19.24 -18.01
N PRO A 127 7.08 -18.44 -18.95
CA PRO A 127 5.73 -17.89 -18.84
C PRO A 127 4.66 -18.99 -18.68
N ILE A 128 3.65 -18.75 -17.84
CA ILE A 128 2.46 -19.61 -17.65
C ILE A 128 1.17 -18.95 -18.12
#